data_AF-A0AB39YB79-F1
#
_entry.id   AF-A0AB39YB79-F1
#
_cell.length_a   1.000
_cell.length_b   1.000
_cell.length_c   1.000
_cell.angle_alpha   90.00
_cell.angle_beta   90.00
_cell.angle_gamma   90.00
#
_symmetry.space_group_name_H-M   'P 1'
#
loop_
_entity.id
_entity.type
_entity.pdbx_description
1 polymer ?
#
loop_
_entity_poly.entity_id
_entity_poly.type
_entity_poly.pdbx_seq_one_letter_code
_entity_poly.pdbx_strand_id
1 'polypeptide(L)'
;MCIRIRFTSAPTNTYRHYDGDTNTITLPAHLSEACRLWALRLVLERMAVEQPPSGAICHCGAVIRLLPRVPVQRTSKEQVMRRGA
;
A
#
# COMPACT_ATOMS: atom_id res chain seq x y z
N MET A 1 -6.92 -0.06 14.58
CA MET A 1 -6.97 0.27 13.13
C MET A 1 -5.98 -0.60 12.38
N CYS A 2 -6.37 -1.22 11.27
CA CYS A 2 -5.46 -2.07 10.50
C CYS A 2 -4.59 -1.24 9.52
N ILE A 3 -3.42 -1.79 9.17
CA ILE A 3 -2.40 -1.16 8.35
C ILE A 3 -2.89 -0.92 6.92
N ARG A 4 -2.56 0.24 6.36
CA ARG A 4 -2.82 0.61 4.97
C ARG A 4 -1.55 0.45 4.15
N ILE A 5 -1.68 -0.06 2.93
CA ILE A 5 -0.57 -0.17 1.99
C ILE A 5 -0.71 0.91 0.93
N ARG A 6 0.36 1.68 0.73
CA ARG A 6 0.47 2.67 -0.34
C ARG A 6 1.64 2.30 -1.24
N PHE A 7 1.42 2.33 -2.56
CA PHE A 7 2.48 2.19 -3.53
C PHE A 7 2.95 3.56 -4.02
N THR A 8 4.25 3.73 -4.18
CA THR A 8 4.84 4.97 -4.69
C THR A 8 5.95 4.70 -5.69
N SER A 9 6.07 5.56 -6.70
CA SER A 9 7.22 5.57 -7.62
C SER A 9 8.29 6.58 -7.21
N ALA A 10 8.08 7.30 -6.10
CA ALA A 10 9.05 8.25 -5.59
C ALA A 10 10.34 7.55 -5.13
N PRO A 11 11.50 8.22 -5.17
CA PRO A 11 12.76 7.64 -4.70
C PRO A 11 12.68 7.28 -3.21
N THR A 12 13.31 6.18 -2.81
CA THR A 12 13.19 5.59 -1.46
C THR A 12 13.57 6.53 -0.32
N ASN A 13 14.43 7.52 -0.58
CA ASN A 13 14.85 8.54 0.39
C ASN A 13 13.84 9.70 0.57
N THR A 14 12.77 9.75 -0.22
CA THR A 14 11.80 10.87 -0.22
C THR A 14 10.53 10.59 0.57
N TYR A 15 10.33 9.37 1.09
CA TYR A 15 9.14 9.01 1.84
C TYR A 15 9.48 8.19 3.07
N ARG A 16 8.59 8.25 4.07
CA ARG A 16 8.69 7.40 5.25
C ARG A 16 8.09 6.02 4.94
N HIS A 17 8.83 4.97 5.26
CA HIS A 17 8.39 3.58 5.04
C HIS A 17 7.16 3.20 5.86
N TYR A 18 7.03 3.73 7.07
CA TYR A 18 5.88 3.55 7.94
C TYR A 18 5.47 4.89 8.56
N ASP A 19 4.24 5.31 8.32
CA ASP A 19 3.61 6.44 8.97
C ASP A 19 2.71 5.92 10.10
N GLY A 20 3.10 6.20 11.34
CA GLY A 20 2.40 5.76 12.56
C GLY A 20 1.08 6.50 12.80
N ASP A 21 0.98 7.76 12.34
CA ASP A 21 -0.22 8.58 12.53
C ASP A 21 -1.36 8.05 11.65
N THR A 22 -1.04 7.64 10.43
CA THR A 22 -2.02 7.10 9.48
C THR A 22 -2.06 5.57 9.41
N ASN A 23 -1.16 4.88 10.14
CA ASN A 23 -0.90 3.45 10.05
C ASN A 23 -0.65 2.99 8.60
N THR A 24 0.12 3.76 7.83
CA THR A 24 0.36 3.52 6.41
C THR A 24 1.80 3.03 6.18
N ILE A 25 1.93 1.86 5.56
CA ILE A 25 3.20 1.36 5.02
C ILE A 25 3.30 1.76 3.55
N THR A 26 4.39 2.45 3.20
CA THR A 26 4.66 2.87 1.83
C THR A 26 5.72 1.96 1.20
N LEU A 27 5.36 1.33 0.08
CA LEU A 27 6.21 0.41 -0.68
C LEU A 27 6.52 0.97 -2.07
N PRO A 28 7.72 0.73 -2.62
CA PRO A 28 8.02 1.10 -3.99
C PRO A 28 7.18 0.28 -5.00
N ALA A 29 6.58 0.97 -5.97
CA ALA A 29 5.71 0.38 -6.98
C ALA A 29 6.47 -0.43 -8.03
N HIS A 30 7.75 -0.10 -8.26
CA HIS A 30 8.60 -0.74 -9.27
C HIS A 30 9.15 -2.11 -8.81
N LEU A 31 8.99 -2.46 -7.53
CA LEU A 31 9.42 -3.75 -7.02
C LEU A 31 8.48 -4.88 -7.49
N SER A 32 9.06 -6.06 -7.73
CA SER A 32 8.29 -7.28 -7.94
C SER A 32 7.39 -7.58 -6.74
N GLU A 33 6.33 -8.37 -6.93
CA GLU A 33 5.43 -8.73 -5.85
C GLU A 33 6.16 -9.43 -4.69
N ALA A 34 7.10 -10.32 -5.01
CA ALA A 34 7.94 -10.99 -4.02
C ALA A 34 8.80 -10.00 -3.21
N CYS A 35 9.43 -9.03 -3.89
CA CYS A 35 10.21 -7.99 -3.20
C CYS A 35 9.34 -7.06 -2.36
N ARG A 36 8.13 -6.73 -2.82
CA ARG A 36 7.15 -5.94 -2.04
C ARG A 36 6.68 -6.68 -0.79
N LEU A 37 6.44 -7.99 -0.90
CA LEU A 37 6.09 -8.83 0.25
C LEU A 37 7.22 -8.90 1.26
N TRP A 38 8.45 -9.08 0.80
CA TRP A 38 9.62 -9.09 1.66
C TRP A 38 9.81 -7.75 2.39
N ALA A 39 9.71 -6.63 1.67
CA ALA A 39 9.79 -5.30 2.25
C ALA A 39 8.66 -5.04 3.28
N LEU A 40 7.43 -5.47 2.98
CA LEU A 40 6.31 -5.37 3.90
C LEU A 40 6.59 -6.13 5.22
N ARG A 41 7.09 -7.37 5.12
CA ARG A 41 7.40 -8.19 6.29
C ARG A 41 8.48 -7.57 7.16
N LEU A 42 9.56 -7.04 6.56
CA LEU A 42 10.61 -6.36 7.31
C LEU A 42 10.09 -5.15 8.10
N VAL A 43 9.14 -4.40 7.53
CA VAL A 43 8.51 -3.27 8.23
C VAL A 43 7.64 -3.78 9.38
N LEU A 44 6.90 -4.88 9.20
CA LEU A 44 6.05 -5.48 10.24
C LEU A 44 6.86 -6.14 11.37
N GLU A 45 7.96 -6.82 11.04
CA GLU A 45 8.89 -7.40 12.01
C GLU A 45 9.52 -6.31 12.89
N ARG A 46 9.87 -5.16 12.31
CA ARG A 46 10.34 -3.99 13.08
C ARG A 46 9.28 -3.41 14.03
N MET A 47 8.00 -3.69 13.79
CA MET A 47 6.90 -3.34 14.69
C MET A 47 6.57 -4.47 15.68
N ALA A 48 7.45 -5.48 15.81
CA ALA A 48 7.25 -6.66 16.65
C ALA A 48 5.99 -7.48 16.30
N VAL A 49 5.55 -7.43 15.03
CA VAL A 49 4.45 -8.27 14.53
C VAL A 49 5.05 -9.49 13.85
N GLU A 50 4.98 -10.65 14.49
CA GLU A 50 5.39 -11.92 13.88
C GLU A 50 4.66 -12.16 12.56
N GLN A 51 5.42 -12.50 11.52
CA GLN A 51 4.89 -12.73 10.18
C GLN A 51 4.91 -14.22 9.83
N PRO A 52 3.85 -14.73 9.19
CA PRO A 52 3.85 -16.10 8.68
C PRO A 52 4.84 -16.27 7.52
N PRO A 53 5.27 -17.52 7.23
CA PRO A 53 6.19 -17.82 6.13
C PRO A 53 5.62 -17.45 4.76
N SER A 54 4.29 -17.43 4.59
CA SER A 54 3.57 -17.01 3.38
C SER A 54 2.54 -15.91 3.69
N GLY A 55 2.43 -14.92 2.78
CA GLY A 55 1.57 -13.74 3.00
C GLY A 55 2.10 -12.77 4.07
N ALA A 56 1.25 -11.84 4.48
CA ALA A 56 1.56 -10.90 5.56
C ALA A 56 0.30 -10.66 6.40
N ILE A 57 0.46 -10.48 7.71
CA ILE A 57 -0.62 -10.18 8.64
C ILE A 57 -0.39 -8.83 9.31
N CYS A 58 -1.47 -8.10 9.51
CA CYS A 58 -1.48 -6.87 10.29
C CYS A 58 -1.39 -7.20 11.78
N HIS A 59 -0.99 -6.23 12.61
CA HIS A 59 -1.04 -6.36 14.09
C HIS A 59 -2.44 -6.75 14.63
N CYS A 60 -3.49 -6.43 13.87
CA CYS A 60 -4.88 -6.79 14.18
C CYS A 60 -5.22 -8.27 13.87
N GLY A 61 -4.25 -9.07 13.39
CA GLY A 61 -4.43 -10.45 12.94
C GLY A 61 -5.02 -10.61 11.53
N ALA A 62 -5.44 -9.52 10.89
CA ALA A 62 -6.02 -9.57 9.54
C ALA A 62 -4.95 -9.79 8.46
N VAL A 63 -5.26 -10.61 7.46
CA VAL A 63 -4.39 -10.85 6.30
C VAL A 63 -4.27 -9.59 5.43
N ILE A 64 -3.05 -9.14 5.19
CA ILE A 64 -2.74 -8.04 4.27
C ILE A 64 -2.66 -8.59 2.86
N ARG A 65 -3.59 -8.18 2.00
CA ARG A 65 -3.52 -8.45 0.55
C ARG A 65 -2.69 -7.35 -0.11
N LEU A 66 -1.52 -7.73 -0.62
CA LEU A 66 -0.58 -6.86 -1.36
C LEU A 66 -1.00 -6.59 -2.80
N LEU A 67 -2.05 -7.26 -3.28
CA LEU A 67 -2.62 -6.94 -4.58
C LEU A 67 -2.92 -5.45 -4.63
N PRO A 68 -2.60 -4.77 -5.74
CA PRO A 68 -3.02 -3.40 -5.91
C PRO A 68 -4.54 -3.40 -5.80
N ARG A 69 -5.05 -2.89 -4.68
CA ARG A 69 -6.42 -2.42 -4.65
C ARG A 69 -6.41 -1.30 -5.68
N VAL A 70 -6.84 -1.63 -6.90
CA VAL A 70 -7.08 -0.67 -7.97
C VAL A 70 -7.76 0.49 -7.26
N PRO A 71 -7.14 1.68 -7.20
CA PRO A 71 -7.85 2.83 -6.70
C PRO A 71 -9.09 2.86 -7.58
N VAL A 72 -10.27 2.71 -6.98
CA VAL A 72 -11.49 3.18 -7.64
C VAL A 72 -11.18 4.65 -7.83
N GLN A 73 -10.62 4.97 -9.01
CA GLN A 73 -10.44 6.33 -9.45
C GLN A 73 -11.82 6.90 -9.26
N ARG A 74 -11.89 7.90 -8.38
CA ARG A 74 -13.06 8.76 -8.33
C ARG A 74 -13.19 9.27 -9.75
N THR A 75 -14.11 8.66 -10.51
CA THR A 75 -14.65 9.22 -11.72
C THR A 75 -15.25 10.53 -11.25
N SER A 76 -14.44 11.60 -11.30
CA SER A 76 -14.97 12.94 -11.21
C SER A 76 -15.86 13.05 -12.43
N LYS A 77 -17.16 12.93 -12.14
CA LYS A 77 -18.25 13.15 -13.06
C LYS A 77 -18.10 14.56 -13.63
N GLU A 78 -17.45 14.71 -14.76
CA GLU A 78 -17.61 15.89 -15.61
C GLU A 78 -17.28 15.53 -17.06
N GLN A 79 -18.08 14.63 -17.60
CA GLN A 79 -18.23 14.46 -19.04
C GLN A 79 -19.70 14.73 -19.37
N VAL A 80 -20.04 16.01 -19.58
CA VAL A 80 -21.20 16.41 -20.38
C VAL A 80 -20.64 17.13 -21.59
N MET A 81 -20.53 16.38 -22.69
CA MET A 81 -20.41 16.94 -24.03
C MET A 81 -21.59 17.90 -24.24
N ARG A 82 -21.33 19.21 -24.32
CA ARG A 82 -22.24 20.12 -25.03
C ARG A 82 -21.88 20.06 -26.51
N ARG A 83 -22.71 19.37 -27.30
CA ARG A 83 -22.80 19.57 -28.75
C ARG A 83 -23.28 21.00 -29.00
N GLY A 84 -22.68 21.70 -29.96
CA GLY A 84 -23.16 23.00 -30.40
C GLY A 84 -22.30 23.58 -31.53
N ALA A 85 -22.59 23.18 -32.76
CA ALA A 85 -22.62 23.99 -33.98
C ALA A 85 -23.03 23.10 -35.15
#